data_AF-L8HB38-F1
#
_entry.id   AF-L8HB38-F1
#
_cell.length_a   1.000
_cell.length_b   1.000
_cell.length_c   1.000
_cell.angle_alpha   90.00
_cell.angle_beta   90.00
_cell.angle_gamma   90.00
#
_symmetry.space_group_name_H-M   'P 1'
#
loop_
_entity.id
_entity.type
_entity.pdbx_description
1 polymer ?
#
loop_
_entity_poly.entity_id
_entity_poly.type
_entity_poly.pdbx_seq_one_letter_code
_entity_poly.pdbx_strand_id
1 'polypeptide(L)'
;MEEEAIALSALQHFVSAMKSKPLESASGGRTLCKCVSVPERFSLVFSKAERLVVDYFDGINRNTKQGVISIVEQVDTSTSPRTETEPTKPGPQPLSHQAKDRYILLRGDSLSVGFYMQLKKTFGFSAGECHEFLGHLLYDIMQGTGRSDCKQFKSMTGMDATFFNLAADSRISERDDNFLVVCHNAFSFEAEAWSKSQKRPTQPVCAMSAGYIAGWCQESYGFELVAKEILCKGKGDACCQFIICPPHKLKEHVKRFGDLAREERMGTVERDRTEESQVSPKSVSNKVNFRDDILSPRYSPRGSSLIMHGGLA
;
A
#
# COMPACT_ATOMS: atom_id res chain seq x y z
N MET A 1 19.13 -12.40 16.34
CA MET A 1 19.42 -11.14 17.05
C MET A 1 20.44 -10.29 16.33
N GLU A 2 21.64 -10.80 15.99
CA GLU A 2 22.68 -9.99 15.32
C GLU A 2 22.31 -9.61 13.86
N GLU A 3 21.76 -10.55 13.08
CA GLU A 3 21.27 -10.27 11.71
C GLU A 3 20.08 -9.29 11.68
N GLU A 4 19.24 -9.33 12.71
CA GLU A 4 18.05 -8.50 12.84
C GLU A 4 18.42 -7.06 13.22
N ALA A 5 19.41 -6.90 14.10
CA ALA A 5 20.03 -5.61 14.40
C ALA A 5 20.75 -5.01 13.17
N ILE A 6 21.40 -5.84 12.35
CA ILE A 6 22.02 -5.42 11.09
C ILE A 6 20.96 -4.96 10.08
N ALA A 7 19.83 -5.68 9.98
CA ALA A 7 18.73 -5.30 9.09
C ALA A 7 18.05 -3.98 9.52
N LEU A 8 17.80 -3.80 10.82
CA LEU A 8 17.27 -2.55 11.39
C LEU A 8 18.23 -1.38 11.18
N SER A 9 19.53 -1.58 11.41
CA SER A 9 20.57 -0.57 11.16
C SER A 9 20.69 -0.22 9.67
N ALA A 10 20.62 -1.23 8.80
CA ALA A 10 20.62 -1.05 7.35
C ALA A 10 19.43 -0.21 6.87
N LEU A 11 18.24 -0.49 7.41
CA LEU A 11 17.02 0.26 7.12
C LEU A 11 17.12 1.72 7.60
N GLN A 12 17.62 1.95 8.81
CA GLN A 12 17.82 3.29 9.35
C GLN A 12 18.82 4.11 8.52
N HIS A 13 19.92 3.48 8.09
CA HIS A 13 20.89 4.13 7.18
C HIS A 13 20.31 4.42 5.79
N PHE A 14 19.50 3.52 5.24
CA PHE A 14 18.83 3.72 3.95
C PHE A 14 17.85 4.91 4.02
N VAL A 15 17.03 4.96 5.07
CA VAL A 15 16.10 6.07 5.33
C VAL A 15 16.85 7.39 5.53
N SER A 16 18.01 7.38 6.19
CA SER A 16 18.84 8.58 6.34
C SER A 16 19.45 9.05 5.01
N ALA A 17 19.86 8.13 4.13
CA ALA A 17 20.39 8.47 2.81
C ALA A 17 19.33 9.08 1.87
N MET A 18 18.05 8.74 2.07
CA MET A 18 16.93 9.33 1.35
C MET A 18 16.68 10.80 1.74
N LYS A 19 17.16 11.27 2.90
CA LYS A 19 16.98 12.66 3.36
C LYS A 19 17.86 13.68 2.62
N SER A 20 18.95 13.25 1.98
CA SER A 20 20.01 14.17 1.54
C SER A 20 19.93 14.64 0.09
N LYS A 21 18.84 14.38 -0.64
CA LYS A 21 18.68 14.86 -2.02
C LYS A 21 17.30 15.50 -2.26
N PRO A 22 17.25 16.80 -2.60
CA PRO A 22 16.03 17.42 -3.10
C PRO A 22 15.60 16.74 -4.41
N LEU A 23 14.31 16.48 -4.54
CA LEU A 23 13.69 15.98 -5.77
C LEU A 23 13.58 17.12 -6.78
N GLU A 24 14.54 17.23 -7.70
CA GLU A 24 14.39 18.11 -8.87
C GLU A 24 13.37 17.51 -9.85
N SER A 25 12.34 18.29 -10.17
CA SER A 25 11.31 17.94 -11.15
C SER A 25 11.83 18.17 -12.57
N ALA A 26 12.12 17.08 -13.30
CA ALA A 26 12.38 17.16 -14.73
C ALA A 26 11.05 17.19 -15.51
N SER A 27 10.83 18.27 -16.25
CA SER A 27 9.70 18.48 -17.16
C SER A 27 9.78 17.56 -18.38
N GLY A 28 8.65 16.92 -18.73
CA GLY A 28 8.36 16.49 -20.11
C GLY A 28 9.03 15.19 -20.57
N GLY A 29 8.57 14.05 -20.08
CA GLY A 29 8.93 12.73 -20.60
C GLY A 29 8.31 11.66 -19.71
N ARG A 30 7.88 10.52 -20.27
CA ARG A 30 7.30 9.40 -19.50
C ARG A 30 8.12 9.19 -18.24
N THR A 31 7.49 9.38 -17.09
CA THR A 31 8.13 9.19 -15.79
C THR A 31 8.40 7.70 -15.65
N LEU A 32 9.57 7.26 -16.11
CA LEU A 32 10.17 6.02 -15.63
C LEU A 32 10.14 6.15 -14.10
N CYS A 33 9.41 5.27 -13.42
CA CYS A 33 9.55 5.14 -11.98
C CYS A 33 11.05 4.96 -11.74
N LYS A 34 11.70 5.97 -11.13
CA LYS A 34 13.09 5.85 -10.72
C LYS A 34 13.12 4.75 -9.67
N CYS A 35 13.39 3.52 -10.09
CA CYS A 35 13.76 2.46 -9.17
C CYS A 35 14.97 2.98 -8.39
N VAL A 36 14.87 2.97 -7.06
CA VAL A 36 15.97 3.39 -6.21
C VAL A 36 17.11 2.40 -6.45
N SER A 37 18.29 2.90 -6.82
CA SER A 37 19.46 2.05 -6.95
C SER A 37 19.83 1.51 -5.58
N VAL A 38 19.86 0.19 -5.43
CA VAL A 38 20.25 -0.48 -4.18
C VAL A 38 21.77 -0.36 -4.05
N PRO A 39 22.30 0.25 -2.99
CA PRO A 39 23.74 0.28 -2.75
C PRO A 39 24.32 -1.14 -2.70
N GLU A 40 25.49 -1.37 -3.29
CA GLU A 40 26.10 -2.70 -3.43
C GLU A 40 26.17 -3.49 -2.12
N ARG A 41 26.48 -2.82 -1.00
CA ARG A 41 26.51 -3.46 0.33
C ARG A 41 25.19 -4.10 0.78
N PHE A 42 24.07 -3.75 0.15
CA PHE A 42 22.75 -4.30 0.41
C PHE A 42 22.23 -5.21 -0.70
N SER A 43 23.00 -5.40 -1.80
CA SER A 43 22.57 -6.19 -2.96
C SER A 43 22.13 -7.59 -2.54
N LEU A 44 22.92 -8.28 -1.71
CA LEU A 44 22.59 -9.61 -1.19
C LEU A 44 21.28 -9.64 -0.40
N VAL A 45 21.04 -8.66 0.48
CA VAL A 45 19.83 -8.60 1.30
C VAL A 45 18.60 -8.36 0.42
N PHE A 46 18.70 -7.45 -0.54
CA PHE A 46 17.62 -7.16 -1.48
C PHE A 46 17.34 -8.36 -2.41
N SER A 47 18.38 -9.02 -2.94
CA SER A 47 18.19 -10.23 -3.75
C SER A 47 17.54 -11.37 -2.95
N LYS A 48 17.87 -11.51 -1.66
CA LYS A 48 17.20 -12.46 -0.78
C LYS A 48 15.73 -12.09 -0.57
N ALA A 49 15.44 -10.82 -0.29
CA ALA A 49 14.06 -10.34 -0.12
C ALA A 49 13.23 -10.49 -1.40
N GLU A 50 13.81 -10.15 -2.56
CA GLU A 50 13.19 -10.32 -3.88
C GLU A 50 12.86 -11.78 -4.13
N ARG A 51 13.81 -12.69 -3.90
CA ARG A 51 13.57 -14.14 -4.04
C ARG A 51 12.44 -14.62 -3.13
N LEU A 52 12.42 -14.21 -1.86
CA LEU A 52 11.35 -14.59 -0.94
C LEU A 52 9.96 -14.11 -1.40
N VAL A 53 9.88 -12.91 -1.97
CA VAL A 53 8.63 -12.36 -2.52
C VAL A 53 8.23 -13.12 -3.78
N VAL A 54 9.17 -13.41 -4.67
CA VAL A 54 8.92 -14.22 -5.88
C VAL A 54 8.42 -15.60 -5.49
N ASP A 55 9.12 -16.30 -4.60
CA ASP A 55 8.77 -17.65 -4.14
C ASP A 55 7.37 -17.67 -3.49
N TYR A 56 7.02 -16.66 -2.70
CA TYR A 56 5.69 -16.50 -2.12
C TYR A 56 4.59 -16.43 -3.20
N PHE A 57 4.83 -15.66 -4.26
CA PHE A 57 3.84 -15.43 -5.32
C PHE A 57 3.87 -16.49 -6.44
N ASP A 58 4.95 -17.24 -6.58
CA ASP A 58 5.01 -18.42 -7.45
C ASP A 58 4.04 -19.52 -6.99
N GLY A 59 3.64 -19.49 -5.71
CA GLY A 59 2.55 -20.30 -5.17
C GLY A 59 1.14 -19.94 -5.67
N ILE A 60 0.96 -18.87 -6.46
CA ILE A 60 -0.37 -18.51 -6.98
C ILE A 60 -0.82 -19.54 -8.03
N ASN A 61 -1.87 -20.30 -7.69
CA ASN A 61 -2.60 -21.15 -8.61
C ASN A 61 -3.82 -20.40 -9.17
N ARG A 62 -3.95 -20.36 -10.50
CA ARG A 62 -5.10 -19.78 -11.21
C ARG A 62 -5.78 -20.86 -12.04
N ASN A 63 -6.86 -21.43 -11.53
CA ASN A 63 -7.68 -22.38 -12.27
C ASN A 63 -8.94 -21.68 -12.81
N THR A 64 -8.84 -21.18 -14.04
CA THR A 64 -9.94 -20.46 -14.71
C THR A 64 -11.14 -21.35 -15.03
N LYS A 65 -10.93 -22.66 -15.23
CA LYS A 65 -12.03 -23.62 -15.48
C LYS A 65 -12.88 -23.84 -14.24
N GLN A 66 -12.29 -23.75 -13.05
CA GLN A 66 -12.98 -23.90 -11.77
C GLN A 66 -13.33 -22.55 -11.11
N GLY A 67 -12.90 -21.42 -11.68
CA GLY A 67 -13.07 -20.11 -11.06
C GLY A 67 -12.32 -19.97 -9.73
N VAL A 68 -11.14 -20.58 -9.61
CA VAL A 68 -10.34 -20.58 -8.37
C VAL A 68 -9.05 -19.81 -8.60
N ILE A 69 -8.78 -18.90 -7.66
CA ILE A 69 -7.47 -18.29 -7.46
C ILE A 69 -7.07 -18.63 -6.03
N SER A 70 -5.89 -19.19 -5.83
CA SER A 70 -5.41 -19.57 -4.49
C SER A 70 -3.90 -19.37 -4.38
N ILE A 71 -3.41 -19.12 -3.18
CA ILE A 71 -1.98 -19.22 -2.89
C ILE A 71 -1.76 -20.59 -2.23
N VAL A 72 -0.98 -21.43 -2.90
CA VAL A 72 -0.73 -22.82 -2.53
C VAL A 72 0.50 -22.88 -1.64
N GLU A 73 0.37 -23.53 -0.48
CA GLU A 73 1.51 -23.86 0.36
C GLU A 73 2.26 -25.03 -0.30
N GLN A 74 3.55 -24.86 -0.61
CA GLN A 74 4.38 -25.99 -0.99
C GLN A 74 4.55 -26.87 0.25
N VAL A 75 3.73 -27.92 0.36
CA VAL A 75 3.94 -28.95 1.37
C VAL A 75 5.16 -29.75 0.93
N ASP A 76 6.29 -29.51 1.59
CA ASP A 76 7.49 -30.31 1.41
C ASP A 76 7.19 -31.73 1.93
N THR A 77 6.89 -32.65 1.02
CA THR A 77 6.52 -34.04 1.34
C THR A 77 7.71 -34.88 1.87
N SER A 78 8.88 -34.26 2.06
CA SER A 78 10.10 -34.92 2.53
C SER A 78 10.09 -35.33 4.01
N THR A 79 9.09 -34.95 4.81
CA THR A 79 9.03 -35.22 6.27
C THR A 79 7.97 -36.25 6.71
N SER A 80 7.36 -37.01 5.78
CA SER A 80 6.48 -38.11 6.20
C SER A 80 7.29 -39.22 6.89
N PRO A 81 6.93 -39.66 8.11
CA PRO A 81 7.64 -40.76 8.78
C PRO A 81 7.48 -42.03 7.93
N ARG A 82 8.60 -42.54 7.42
CA ARG A 82 8.66 -43.84 6.74
C ARG A 82 8.20 -44.93 7.71
N THR A 83 6.95 -45.36 7.59
CA THR A 83 6.57 -46.72 7.98
C THR A 83 7.13 -47.65 6.92
N GLU A 84 8.17 -48.38 7.28
CA GLU A 84 8.83 -49.38 6.45
C GLU A 84 7.91 -50.59 6.22
N THR A 85 7.07 -50.55 5.19
CA THR A 85 6.50 -51.77 4.60
C THR A 85 6.24 -51.59 3.11
N GLU A 86 6.95 -52.40 2.33
CA GLU A 86 6.77 -52.79 0.91
C GLU A 86 7.37 -51.93 -0.24
N PRO A 87 8.06 -52.59 -1.21
CA PRO A 87 8.65 -51.94 -2.37
C PRO A 87 7.66 -51.87 -3.54
N THR A 88 6.85 -50.81 -3.62
CA THR A 88 6.10 -50.47 -4.84
C THR A 88 6.83 -49.40 -5.65
N LYS A 89 6.95 -49.64 -6.96
CA LYS A 89 7.61 -48.76 -7.96
C LYS A 89 7.23 -47.28 -7.79
N PRO A 90 8.19 -46.33 -7.82
CA PRO A 90 7.88 -44.91 -7.72
C PRO A 90 7.35 -44.40 -9.07
N GLY A 91 6.03 -44.33 -9.20
CA GLY A 91 5.43 -43.34 -10.10
C GLY A 91 5.51 -41.97 -9.43
N PRO A 92 5.59 -40.86 -10.18
CA PRO A 92 5.51 -39.52 -9.61
C PRO A 92 4.16 -39.38 -8.91
N GLN A 93 4.15 -39.42 -7.57
CA GLN A 93 2.94 -39.11 -6.81
C GLN A 93 2.66 -37.62 -6.94
N PRO A 94 1.43 -37.22 -7.30
CA PRO A 94 1.08 -35.81 -7.35
C PRO A 94 1.18 -35.24 -5.93
N LEU A 95 2.03 -34.23 -5.75
CA LEU A 95 2.03 -33.37 -4.56
C LEU A 95 0.59 -32.93 -4.31
N SER A 96 0.00 -33.34 -3.18
CA SER A 96 -1.35 -32.92 -2.80
C SER A 96 -1.30 -31.47 -2.32
N HIS A 97 -1.31 -30.54 -3.27
CA HIS A 97 -1.45 -29.12 -3.02
C HIS A 97 -2.84 -28.84 -2.43
N GLN A 98 -2.95 -28.70 -1.10
CA GLN A 98 -4.15 -28.14 -0.49
C GLN A 98 -4.08 -26.61 -0.60
N ALA A 99 -4.95 -26.05 -1.45
CA ALA A 99 -5.17 -24.61 -1.51
C ALA A 99 -5.74 -24.15 -0.15
N LYS A 100 -4.97 -23.36 0.60
CA LYS A 100 -5.35 -22.88 1.93
C LYS A 100 -6.38 -21.75 1.85
N ASP A 101 -6.11 -20.76 0.99
CA ASP A 101 -6.93 -19.56 0.88
C ASP A 101 -7.39 -19.30 -0.56
N ARG A 102 -8.65 -18.88 -0.71
CA ARG A 102 -9.27 -18.53 -1.99
C ARG A 102 -9.33 -17.02 -2.15
N TYR A 103 -8.81 -16.54 -3.27
CA TYR A 103 -8.81 -15.13 -3.64
C TYR A 103 -9.81 -14.85 -4.76
N ILE A 104 -10.26 -13.61 -4.84
CA ILE A 104 -11.13 -13.11 -5.90
C ILE A 104 -10.48 -11.88 -6.55
N LEU A 105 -10.63 -11.75 -7.87
CA LEU A 105 -10.22 -10.55 -8.58
C LEU A 105 -11.40 -9.57 -8.63
N LEU A 106 -11.17 -8.37 -8.10
CA LEU A 106 -12.13 -7.30 -8.09
C LEU A 106 -11.56 -6.06 -8.78
N ARG A 107 -12.44 -5.26 -9.37
CA ARG A 107 -12.06 -3.96 -9.93
C ARG A 107 -11.95 -2.95 -8.78
N GLY A 108 -10.79 -2.30 -8.64
CA GLY A 108 -10.53 -1.39 -7.51
C GLY A 108 -11.51 -0.21 -7.41
N ASP A 109 -11.94 0.33 -8.55
CA ASP A 109 -12.95 1.41 -8.61
C ASP A 109 -14.31 1.00 -8.01
N SER A 110 -14.66 -0.29 -8.15
CA SER A 110 -15.96 -0.85 -7.81
C SER A 110 -16.03 -1.08 -6.31
N LEU A 111 -14.90 -1.47 -5.68
CA LEU A 111 -14.79 -1.63 -4.24
C LEU A 111 -14.56 -0.29 -3.50
N SER A 112 -14.06 0.73 -4.20
CA SER A 112 -13.86 2.09 -3.68
C SER A 112 -15.06 2.99 -3.98
N VAL A 113 -14.96 3.86 -5.00
CA VAL A 113 -15.97 4.87 -5.34
C VAL A 113 -17.33 4.23 -5.66
N GLY A 114 -17.35 3.13 -6.41
CA GLY A 114 -18.59 2.45 -6.80
C GLY A 114 -19.40 1.98 -5.59
N PHE A 115 -18.74 1.27 -4.67
CA PHE A 115 -19.36 0.75 -3.46
C PHE A 115 -19.83 1.88 -2.54
N TYR A 116 -19.02 2.93 -2.36
CA TYR A 116 -19.41 4.13 -1.63
C TYR A 116 -20.71 4.74 -2.20
N MET A 117 -20.79 4.95 -3.51
CA MET A 117 -21.97 5.56 -4.13
C MET A 117 -23.21 4.67 -3.97
N GLN A 118 -23.04 3.35 -4.09
CA GLN A 118 -24.14 2.41 -3.94
C GLN A 118 -24.67 2.39 -2.51
N LEU A 119 -23.80 2.35 -1.50
CA LEU A 119 -24.21 2.40 -0.09
C LEU A 119 -24.90 3.72 0.25
N LYS A 120 -24.29 4.84 -0.14
CA LYS A 120 -24.87 6.17 0.07
C LYS A 120 -26.30 6.25 -0.48
N LYS A 121 -26.50 5.73 -1.70
CA LYS A 121 -27.81 5.71 -2.36
C LYS A 121 -28.79 4.75 -1.67
N THR A 122 -28.34 3.55 -1.32
CA THR A 122 -29.21 2.48 -0.79
C THR A 122 -29.70 2.78 0.62
N PHE A 123 -28.82 3.30 1.48
CA PHE A 123 -29.12 3.57 2.88
C PHE A 123 -29.51 5.02 3.16
N GLY A 124 -29.46 5.90 2.15
CA GLY A 124 -29.79 7.32 2.30
C GLY A 124 -28.79 8.10 3.16
N PHE A 125 -27.57 7.58 3.34
CA PHE A 125 -26.56 8.22 4.17
C PHE A 125 -26.14 9.60 3.63
N SER A 126 -25.85 10.52 4.55
CA SER A 126 -25.05 11.69 4.24
C SER A 126 -23.65 11.28 3.79
N ALA A 127 -22.89 12.22 3.23
CA ALA A 127 -21.52 11.92 2.80
C ALA A 127 -20.61 11.51 3.96
N GLY A 128 -20.79 12.12 5.14
CA GLY A 128 -20.03 11.82 6.35
C GLY A 128 -20.37 10.47 6.93
N GLU A 129 -21.67 10.18 7.12
CA GLU A 129 -22.13 8.88 7.64
C GLU A 129 -21.69 7.73 6.72
N CYS A 130 -21.80 7.90 5.40
CA CYS A 130 -21.34 6.88 4.46
C CYS A 130 -19.82 6.68 4.54
N HIS A 131 -19.06 7.76 4.76
CA HIS A 131 -17.61 7.70 4.89
C HIS A 131 -17.18 6.97 6.16
N GLU A 132 -17.83 7.27 7.28
CA GLU A 132 -17.57 6.63 8.57
C GLU A 132 -17.95 5.14 8.54
N PHE A 133 -19.17 4.83 8.13
CA PHE A 133 -19.65 3.46 8.06
C PHE A 133 -18.82 2.59 7.11
N LEU A 134 -18.65 3.03 5.86
CA LEU A 134 -17.88 2.27 4.88
C LEU A 134 -16.39 2.21 5.27
N GLY A 135 -15.86 3.29 5.84
CA GLY A 135 -14.49 3.36 6.31
C GLY A 135 -14.21 2.28 7.36
N HIS A 136 -15.05 2.17 8.40
CA HIS A 136 -14.91 1.13 9.42
C HIS A 136 -15.08 -0.27 8.82
N LEU A 137 -16.12 -0.49 8.01
CA LEU A 137 -16.36 -1.79 7.38
C LEU A 137 -15.16 -2.28 6.56
N LEU A 138 -14.63 -1.43 5.68
CA LEU A 138 -13.48 -1.77 4.83
C LEU A 138 -12.19 -1.90 5.65
N TYR A 139 -12.02 -1.08 6.68
CA TYR A 139 -10.88 -1.18 7.59
C TYR A 139 -10.84 -2.54 8.29
N ASP A 140 -11.96 -2.96 8.90
CA ASP A 140 -12.02 -4.20 9.68
C ASP A 140 -11.82 -5.44 8.81
N ILE A 141 -12.46 -5.48 7.63
CA ILE A 141 -12.25 -6.55 6.65
C ILE A 141 -10.77 -6.66 6.32
N MET A 142 -10.12 -5.53 6.02
CA MET A 142 -8.74 -5.55 5.57
C MET A 142 -7.74 -5.74 6.71
N GLN A 143 -8.09 -5.37 7.94
CA GLN A 143 -7.31 -5.70 9.12
C GLN A 143 -7.27 -7.22 9.33
N GLY A 144 -8.41 -7.90 9.19
CA GLY A 144 -8.48 -9.36 9.20
C GLY A 144 -7.60 -9.99 8.12
N THR A 145 -7.72 -9.49 6.88
CA THR A 145 -6.91 -9.94 5.74
C THR A 145 -5.41 -9.74 5.99
N GLY A 146 -4.99 -8.55 6.43
CA GLY A 146 -3.58 -8.24 6.68
C GLY A 146 -2.96 -9.14 7.75
N ARG A 147 -3.72 -9.49 8.80
CA ARG A 147 -3.27 -10.49 9.80
C ARG A 147 -3.12 -11.87 9.20
N SER A 148 -4.09 -12.31 8.40
CA SER A 148 -4.07 -13.64 7.77
C SER A 148 -2.89 -13.79 6.82
N ASP A 149 -2.70 -12.82 5.93
CA ASP A 149 -1.59 -12.80 4.97
C ASP A 149 -0.24 -12.76 5.69
N CYS A 150 -0.11 -11.99 6.77
CA CYS A 150 1.12 -11.93 7.56
C CYS A 150 1.45 -13.29 8.19
N LYS A 151 0.47 -14.01 8.75
CA LYS A 151 0.68 -15.37 9.28
C LYS A 151 1.17 -16.34 8.21
N GLN A 152 0.54 -16.29 7.03
CA GLN A 152 0.91 -17.16 5.91
C GLN A 152 2.31 -16.82 5.40
N PHE A 153 2.62 -15.54 5.26
CA PHE A 153 3.95 -15.08 4.89
C PHE A 153 5.01 -15.58 5.88
N LYS A 154 4.74 -15.44 7.18
CA LYS A 154 5.61 -15.93 8.23
C LYS A 154 5.78 -17.45 8.20
N SER A 155 4.72 -18.21 7.94
CA SER A 155 4.82 -19.68 7.87
C SER A 155 5.66 -20.17 6.69
N MET A 156 5.63 -19.46 5.56
CA MET A 156 6.38 -19.84 4.36
C MET A 156 7.82 -19.33 4.36
N THR A 157 8.09 -18.16 4.95
CA THR A 157 9.41 -17.53 4.89
C THR A 157 10.21 -17.60 6.20
N GLY A 158 9.54 -17.87 7.32
CA GLY A 158 10.12 -17.79 8.65
C GLY A 158 10.43 -16.37 9.13
N MET A 159 10.00 -15.33 8.40
CA MET A 159 10.36 -13.93 8.69
C MET A 159 9.17 -13.10 9.17
N ASP A 160 9.42 -12.29 10.20
CA ASP A 160 8.58 -11.16 10.60
C ASP A 160 8.99 -9.93 9.77
N ALA A 161 8.37 -9.74 8.61
CA ALA A 161 8.76 -8.67 7.69
C ALA A 161 7.72 -7.55 7.65
N THR A 162 8.15 -6.31 7.87
CA THR A 162 7.33 -5.11 7.60
C THR A 162 7.64 -4.60 6.19
N PHE A 163 6.67 -4.66 5.28
CA PHE A 163 6.87 -4.35 3.85
C PHE A 163 6.51 -2.91 3.44
N PHE A 164 6.38 -2.00 4.39
CA PHE A 164 5.92 -0.64 4.11
C PHE A 164 7.07 0.33 3.86
N ASN A 165 6.85 1.33 3.00
CA ASN A 165 7.81 2.40 2.77
C ASN A 165 7.84 3.34 3.99
N LEU A 166 8.75 3.06 4.91
CA LEU A 166 8.90 3.77 6.18
C LEU A 166 9.41 5.20 5.95
N ALA A 167 8.69 6.16 6.51
CA ALA A 167 9.13 7.54 6.62
C ALA A 167 10.12 7.69 7.77
N ALA A 168 10.95 8.73 7.67
CA ALA A 168 12.02 8.99 8.63
C ALA A 168 11.58 9.28 10.06
N ASP A 169 10.32 9.66 10.25
CA ASP A 169 9.75 9.94 11.57
C ASP A 169 9.31 8.67 12.31
N SER A 170 9.45 7.50 11.68
CA SER A 170 9.17 6.20 12.32
C SER A 170 10.12 5.96 13.50
N ARG A 171 9.56 5.49 14.61
CA ARG A 171 10.21 5.05 15.84
C ARG A 171 9.72 3.65 16.16
N ILE A 172 10.51 2.65 15.77
CA ILE A 172 10.23 1.25 16.08
C ILE A 172 10.93 0.96 17.41
N SER A 173 10.17 0.97 18.50
CA SER A 173 10.59 0.62 19.85
C SER A 173 10.14 -0.80 20.23
N GLU A 174 10.67 -1.33 21.33
CA GLU A 174 10.23 -2.62 21.87
C GLU A 174 8.81 -2.52 22.43
N ARG A 175 7.81 -2.96 21.65
CA ARG A 175 6.41 -3.22 22.06
C ARG A 175 5.88 -2.33 23.20
N ASP A 176 6.04 -1.02 23.06
CA ASP A 176 5.70 -0.04 24.09
C ASP A 176 4.89 1.14 23.53
N ASP A 177 4.57 2.06 24.43
CA ASP A 177 3.85 3.30 24.14
C ASP A 177 4.58 4.26 23.18
N ASN A 178 5.87 4.03 22.90
CA ASN A 178 6.66 4.83 21.98
C ASN A 178 6.63 4.30 20.55
N PHE A 179 5.96 3.16 20.33
CA PHE A 179 5.89 2.54 19.01
C PHE A 179 5.12 3.44 18.04
N LEU A 180 5.82 3.88 17.00
CA LEU A 180 5.27 4.73 15.95
C LEU A 180 5.88 4.31 14.61
N VAL A 181 5.04 3.85 13.70
CA VAL A 181 5.43 3.72 12.30
C VAL A 181 4.73 4.79 11.49
N VAL A 182 5.49 5.47 10.64
CA VAL A 182 4.95 6.40 9.65
C VAL A 182 5.31 5.84 8.28
N CYS A 183 4.34 5.62 7.41
CA CYS A 183 4.62 5.06 6.08
C CYS A 183 3.89 5.78 4.96
N HIS A 184 4.50 5.75 3.77
CA HIS A 184 3.93 6.32 2.56
C HIS A 184 3.41 5.24 1.62
N ASN A 185 2.24 5.47 1.04
CA ASN A 185 1.75 4.69 -0.10
C ASN A 185 1.62 5.61 -1.32
N ALA A 186 2.52 5.41 -2.29
CA ALA A 186 2.51 6.16 -3.54
C ALA A 186 1.40 5.70 -4.51
N PHE A 187 0.91 4.46 -4.36
CA PHE A 187 0.06 3.76 -5.33
C PHE A 187 -1.17 3.11 -4.67
N SER A 188 -1.91 3.89 -3.87
CA SER A 188 -3.21 3.45 -3.37
C SER A 188 -4.23 3.43 -4.50
N PHE A 189 -4.83 2.26 -4.76
CA PHE A 189 -5.92 2.14 -5.72
C PHE A 189 -7.19 2.88 -5.25
N GLU A 190 -7.40 2.98 -3.94
CA GLU A 190 -8.51 3.74 -3.37
C GLU A 190 -8.34 5.21 -3.73
N ALA A 191 -7.15 5.77 -3.45
CA ALA A 191 -6.84 7.15 -3.81
C ALA A 191 -6.93 7.39 -5.32
N GLU A 192 -6.39 6.48 -6.14
CA GLU A 192 -6.46 6.60 -7.59
C GLU A 192 -7.91 6.59 -8.12
N ALA A 193 -8.75 5.70 -7.60
CA ALA A 193 -10.16 5.63 -7.98
C ALA A 193 -10.89 6.95 -7.65
N TRP A 194 -10.62 7.53 -6.48
CA TRP A 194 -11.18 8.81 -6.08
C TRP A 194 -10.63 9.98 -6.91
N SER A 195 -9.32 10.02 -7.19
CA SER A 195 -8.72 11.06 -8.03
C SER A 195 -9.26 11.06 -9.47
N LYS A 196 -9.60 9.87 -10.01
CA LYS A 196 -10.23 9.73 -11.34
C LYS A 196 -11.71 10.07 -11.33
N SER A 197 -12.35 10.01 -10.16
CA SER A 197 -13.75 10.40 -10.03
C SER A 197 -13.86 11.92 -10.14
N GLN A 198 -14.95 12.43 -10.71
CA GLN A 198 -15.24 13.88 -10.71
C GLN A 198 -15.57 14.43 -9.29
N LYS A 199 -15.43 13.60 -8.25
CA LYS A 199 -15.76 13.93 -6.88
C LYS A 199 -14.47 13.98 -6.07
N ARG A 200 -14.21 15.13 -5.45
CA ARG A 200 -13.07 15.28 -4.55
C ARG A 200 -13.53 15.02 -3.11
N PRO A 201 -13.05 13.95 -2.46
CA PRO A 201 -13.32 13.74 -1.05
C PRO A 201 -12.62 14.84 -0.24
N THR A 202 -13.23 15.25 0.87
CA THR A 202 -12.64 16.21 1.82
C THR A 202 -11.85 15.54 2.93
N GLN A 203 -11.88 14.20 2.98
CA GLN A 203 -11.24 13.37 3.99
C GLN A 203 -10.40 12.27 3.31
N PRO A 204 -9.39 11.72 4.01
CA PRO A 204 -8.63 10.57 3.52
C PRO A 204 -9.54 9.37 3.20
N VAL A 205 -9.27 8.63 2.13
CA VAL A 205 -10.19 7.59 1.59
C VAL A 205 -9.62 6.17 1.58
N CYS A 206 -8.36 5.98 1.98
CA CYS A 206 -7.68 4.70 1.88
C CYS A 206 -7.88 3.83 3.13
N ALA A 207 -9.15 3.56 3.46
CA ALA A 207 -9.51 2.80 4.65
C ALA A 207 -9.04 1.35 4.57
N MET A 208 -9.11 0.73 3.39
CA MET A 208 -8.63 -0.63 3.17
C MET A 208 -7.12 -0.72 3.38
N SER A 209 -6.38 0.24 2.82
CA SER A 209 -4.93 0.32 3.01
C SER A 209 -4.56 0.45 4.49
N ALA A 210 -5.24 1.33 5.22
CA ALA A 210 -5.02 1.50 6.65
C ALA A 210 -5.33 0.20 7.43
N GLY A 211 -6.46 -0.45 7.14
CA GLY A 211 -6.84 -1.72 7.77
C GLY A 211 -5.78 -2.80 7.54
N TYR A 212 -5.37 -2.99 6.28
CA TYR A 212 -4.36 -3.98 5.90
C TYR A 212 -3.03 -3.76 6.62
N ILE A 213 -2.53 -2.51 6.62
CA ILE A 213 -1.27 -2.15 7.30
C ILE A 213 -1.39 -2.44 8.80
N ALA A 214 -2.49 -2.05 9.44
CA ALA A 214 -2.70 -2.31 10.87
C ALA A 214 -2.72 -3.81 11.17
N GLY A 215 -3.46 -4.60 10.38
CA GLY A 215 -3.53 -6.04 10.53
C GLY A 215 -2.15 -6.70 10.42
N TRP A 216 -1.41 -6.35 9.36
CA TRP A 216 -0.07 -6.87 9.13
C TRP A 216 0.89 -6.54 10.28
N CYS A 217 0.92 -5.27 10.71
CA CYS A 217 1.79 -4.82 11.79
C CYS A 217 1.44 -5.51 13.13
N GLN A 218 0.16 -5.65 13.47
CA GLN A 218 -0.25 -6.36 14.69
C GLN A 218 0.29 -7.79 14.73
N GLU A 219 0.20 -8.50 13.61
CA GLU A 219 0.67 -9.87 13.53
C GLU A 219 2.20 -9.95 13.55
N SER A 220 2.89 -9.06 12.82
CA SER A 220 4.36 -9.01 12.79
C SER A 220 4.97 -8.66 14.14
N TYR A 221 4.42 -7.64 14.82
CA TYR A 221 4.97 -7.13 16.07
C TYR A 221 4.38 -7.80 17.31
N GLY A 222 3.26 -8.50 17.20
CA GLY A 222 2.67 -9.30 18.27
C GLY A 222 2.00 -8.50 19.39
N PHE A 223 1.47 -7.31 19.09
CA PHE A 223 0.65 -6.52 20.01
C PHE A 223 -0.33 -5.61 19.25
N GLU A 224 -1.28 -5.01 19.97
CA GLU A 224 -2.35 -4.20 19.38
C GLU A 224 -1.82 -2.89 18.77
N LEU A 225 -2.13 -2.69 17.49
CA LEU A 225 -1.71 -1.55 16.68
C LEU A 225 -2.86 -1.16 15.76
N VAL A 226 -3.09 0.14 15.67
CA VAL A 226 -4.06 0.75 14.76
C VAL A 226 -3.34 1.61 13.75
N ALA A 227 -3.95 1.81 12.59
CA ALA A 227 -3.42 2.65 11.54
C ALA A 227 -4.44 3.70 11.12
N LYS A 228 -3.97 4.92 10.84
CA LYS A 228 -4.81 6.00 10.30
C LYS A 228 -4.11 6.72 9.17
N GLU A 229 -4.84 6.93 8.08
CA GLU A 229 -4.39 7.80 6.98
C GLU A 229 -4.51 9.27 7.40
N ILE A 230 -3.42 10.03 7.29
CA ILE A 230 -3.34 11.45 7.64
C ILE A 230 -3.25 12.35 6.40
N LEU A 231 -2.57 11.89 5.34
CA LEU A 231 -2.53 12.51 4.02
C LEU A 231 -3.04 11.54 2.98
N CYS A 232 -3.73 12.05 1.97
CA CYS A 232 -4.35 11.23 0.94
C CYS A 232 -4.29 11.90 -0.43
N LYS A 233 -3.73 11.17 -1.40
CA LYS A 233 -3.73 11.60 -2.81
C LYS A 233 -5.13 11.75 -3.39
N GLY A 234 -6.09 10.93 -2.93
CA GLY A 234 -7.50 11.04 -3.32
C GLY A 234 -8.13 12.38 -2.92
N LYS A 235 -7.70 12.94 -1.77
CA LYS A 235 -8.11 14.28 -1.27
C LYS A 235 -7.32 15.42 -1.92
N GLY A 236 -6.23 15.12 -2.60
CA GLY A 236 -5.36 16.09 -3.28
C GLY A 236 -4.01 16.33 -2.60
N ASP A 237 -3.63 15.56 -1.58
CA ASP A 237 -2.27 15.60 -1.03
C ASP A 237 -1.25 14.93 -2.00
N ALA A 238 0.05 15.18 -1.82
CA ALA A 238 1.08 14.67 -2.75
C ALA A 238 1.23 13.14 -2.75
N CYS A 239 1.07 12.52 -1.57
CA CYS A 239 1.08 11.07 -1.38
C CYS A 239 0.08 10.67 -0.30
N CYS A 240 -0.21 9.38 -0.19
CA CYS A 240 -0.95 8.86 0.95
C CYS A 240 0.04 8.57 2.08
N GLN A 241 -0.25 9.02 3.30
CA GLN A 241 0.60 8.81 4.47
C GLN A 241 -0.23 8.25 5.61
N PHE A 242 0.32 7.24 6.28
CA PHE A 242 -0.32 6.53 7.37
C PHE A 242 0.55 6.60 8.62
N ILE A 243 -0.11 6.67 9.77
CA ILE A 243 0.53 6.49 11.07
C ILE A 243 0.01 5.20 11.68
N ILE A 244 0.89 4.46 12.34
CA ILE A 244 0.59 3.20 13.03
C ILE A 244 1.18 3.27 14.42
N CYS A 245 0.35 3.02 15.43
CA CYS A 245 0.71 3.16 16.83
C CYS A 245 -0.26 2.38 17.74
N PRO A 246 0.01 2.28 19.05
CA PRO A 246 -0.97 1.82 20.01
C PRO A 246 -2.27 2.63 19.95
N PRO A 247 -3.45 2.01 20.15
CA PRO A 247 -4.75 2.69 20.03
C PRO A 247 -4.88 3.94 20.90
N HIS A 248 -4.40 3.91 22.13
CA HIS A 248 -4.48 5.03 23.08
C HIS A 248 -3.60 6.23 22.68
N LYS A 249 -2.62 6.02 21.80
CA LYS A 249 -1.74 7.08 21.26
C LYS A 249 -2.23 7.67 19.95
N LEU A 250 -3.21 7.05 19.29
CA LEU A 250 -3.63 7.44 17.94
C LEU A 250 -4.06 8.91 17.85
N LYS A 251 -4.90 9.36 18.79
CA LYS A 251 -5.40 10.75 18.80
C LYS A 251 -4.28 11.76 18.95
N GLU A 252 -3.27 11.46 19.77
CA GLU A 252 -2.09 12.31 19.99
C GLU A 252 -1.28 12.43 18.69
N HIS A 253 -0.96 11.30 18.05
CA HIS A 253 -0.17 11.30 16.82
C HIS A 253 -0.92 11.92 15.63
N VAL A 254 -2.21 11.62 15.45
CA VAL A 254 -3.02 12.25 14.39
C VAL A 254 -3.01 13.77 14.53
N LYS A 255 -3.13 14.29 15.76
CA LYS A 255 -3.06 15.73 16.00
C LYS A 255 -1.68 16.27 15.61
N ARG A 256 -0.61 15.67 16.15
CA ARG A 256 0.78 16.10 15.87
C ARG A 256 1.10 16.14 14.38
N PHE A 257 0.82 15.07 13.65
CA PHE A 257 1.13 15.01 12.22
C PHE A 257 0.11 15.78 11.35
N GLY A 258 -1.12 15.92 11.82
CA GLY A 258 -2.14 16.75 11.17
C GLY A 258 -1.79 18.25 11.22
N ASP A 259 -1.26 18.71 12.35
CA ASP A 259 -0.80 20.09 12.54
C ASP A 259 0.44 20.37 11.64
N LEU A 260 1.43 19.47 11.64
CA LEU A 260 2.62 19.55 10.77
C LEU A 260 2.25 19.66 9.29
N ALA A 261 1.33 18.80 8.82
CA ALA A 261 0.91 18.83 7.42
C ALA A 261 0.07 20.08 7.04
N ARG A 262 -0.48 20.80 8.02
CA ARG A 262 -1.13 22.09 7.79
C ARG A 262 -0.09 23.21 7.72
N GLU A 263 0.90 23.19 8.60
CA GLU A 263 2.02 24.14 8.61
C GLU A 263 2.82 24.09 7.30
N GLU A 264 3.17 22.89 6.83
CA GLU A 264 3.85 22.72 5.54
C GLU A 264 3.05 23.34 4.40
N ARG A 265 1.73 23.06 4.33
CA ARG A 265 0.84 23.64 3.30
C ARG A 265 0.76 25.16 3.37
N MET A 266 0.67 25.75 4.56
CA MET A 266 0.63 27.20 4.71
C MET A 266 1.96 27.84 4.30
N GLY A 267 3.08 27.21 4.69
CA GLY A 267 4.43 27.68 4.32
C GLY A 267 4.74 27.56 2.83
N THR A 268 4.11 26.66 2.07
CA THR A 268 4.20 26.63 0.60
C THR A 268 3.36 27.72 -0.04
N VAL A 269 2.14 27.94 0.45
CA VAL A 269 1.25 29.01 -0.07
C VAL A 269 1.84 30.40 0.15
N GLU A 270 2.51 30.62 1.28
CA GLU A 270 3.19 31.88 1.57
C GLU A 270 4.41 32.10 0.65
N ARG A 271 5.15 31.03 0.34
CA ARG A 271 6.27 31.05 -0.62
C ARG A 271 5.82 31.31 -2.06
N ASP A 272 4.77 30.62 -2.51
CA ASP A 272 4.20 30.83 -3.85
C ASP A 272 3.67 32.25 -4.03
N ARG A 273 3.07 32.84 -2.97
CA ARG A 273 2.64 34.26 -3.00
C ARG A 273 3.80 35.24 -3.06
N THR A 274 4.90 34.97 -2.35
CA THR A 274 6.10 35.83 -2.45
C THR A 274 6.79 35.72 -3.80
N GLU A 275 6.73 34.57 -4.47
CA GLU A 275 7.29 34.37 -5.81
C GLU A 275 6.39 34.96 -6.91
N GLU A 276 5.05 34.83 -6.84
CA GLU A 276 4.12 35.50 -7.76
C GLU A 276 4.18 37.03 -7.65
N SER A 277 4.49 37.56 -6.46
CA SER A 277 4.66 39.01 -6.25
C SER A 277 5.93 39.58 -6.90
N GLN A 278 6.84 38.73 -7.40
CA GLN A 278 8.09 39.15 -8.07
C GLN A 278 8.08 38.90 -9.59
N VAL A 279 7.01 38.36 -10.16
CA VAL A 279 6.88 38.19 -11.62
C VAL A 279 6.10 39.37 -12.21
N SER A 280 6.83 40.32 -12.79
CA SER A 280 6.26 41.43 -13.57
C SER A 280 5.40 40.88 -14.72
N PRO A 281 4.22 41.46 -14.99
CA PRO A 281 3.32 40.94 -16.02
C PRO A 281 3.96 41.16 -17.41
N LYS A 282 4.42 40.08 -18.05
CA LYS A 282 4.66 40.09 -19.48
C LYS A 282 3.31 39.97 -20.19
N SER A 283 2.94 41.04 -20.89
CA SER A 283 1.79 41.09 -21.78
C SER A 283 1.92 40.00 -22.85
N VAL A 284 1.10 38.95 -22.76
CA VAL A 284 0.92 37.99 -23.85
C VAL A 284 -0.52 38.09 -24.31
N SER A 285 -0.74 38.87 -25.36
CA SER A 285 -1.95 38.80 -26.18
C SER A 285 -1.87 37.55 -27.04
N ASN A 286 -2.69 36.55 -26.75
CA ASN A 286 -3.04 35.54 -27.75
C ASN A 286 -4.52 35.21 -27.64
N LYS A 287 -5.30 35.76 -28.58
CA LYS A 287 -6.64 35.29 -28.90
C LYS A 287 -6.50 33.91 -29.54
N VAL A 288 -7.03 32.88 -28.90
CA VAL A 288 -7.28 31.59 -29.55
C VAL A 288 -8.77 31.33 -29.48
N ASN A 289 -9.37 31.19 -30.67
CA ASN A 289 -10.78 30.97 -30.88
C ASN A 289 -11.23 29.62 -30.32
N PHE A 290 -12.32 29.63 -29.56
CA PHE A 290 -13.10 28.46 -29.21
C PHE A 290 -13.91 28.05 -30.44
N ARG A 291 -13.68 26.83 -30.94
CA ARG A 291 -14.62 26.15 -31.83
C ARG A 291 -14.89 24.75 -31.30
N ASP A 292 -16.16 24.41 -31.37
CA ASP A 292 -16.80 23.17 -30.98
C ASP A 292 -16.13 21.94 -31.58
N ASP A 293 -16.00 20.88 -30.77
CA ASP A 293 -16.12 19.50 -31.27
C ASP A 293 -16.60 18.60 -30.12
N ILE A 294 -17.93 18.41 -30.12
CA ILE A 294 -18.64 17.36 -29.43
C ILE A 294 -18.68 16.14 -30.37
N LEU A 295 -18.53 14.93 -29.80
CA LEU A 295 -18.77 13.59 -30.34
C LEU A 295 -17.53 12.76 -30.77
N SER A 296 -17.04 11.89 -29.87
CA SER A 296 -17.09 10.43 -30.06
C SER A 296 -16.44 9.67 -28.88
N PRO A 297 -16.99 8.52 -28.44
CA PRO A 297 -16.39 7.71 -27.38
C PRO A 297 -15.45 6.67 -27.97
N ARG A 298 -14.13 6.77 -27.70
CA ARG A 298 -13.22 5.63 -27.85
C ARG A 298 -12.99 5.00 -26.48
N TYR A 299 -13.86 4.05 -26.15
CA TYR A 299 -13.69 3.16 -25.01
C TYR A 299 -12.64 2.10 -25.37
N SER A 300 -11.52 2.07 -24.65
CA SER A 300 -10.52 0.99 -24.72
C SER A 300 -10.53 0.24 -23.39
N PRO A 301 -10.79 -1.08 -23.36
CA PRO A 301 -10.77 -1.84 -22.13
C PRO A 301 -9.34 -2.26 -21.83
N ARG A 302 -8.65 -1.55 -20.95
CA ARG A 302 -7.49 -2.09 -20.24
C ARG A 302 -7.81 -2.11 -18.75
N GLY A 303 -8.30 -3.26 -18.31
CA GLY A 303 -8.45 -3.55 -16.89
C GLY A 303 -7.07 -3.69 -16.25
N SER A 304 -6.77 -2.79 -15.32
CA SER A 304 -5.72 -3.01 -14.32
C SER A 304 -6.23 -4.05 -13.33
N SER A 305 -5.72 -5.28 -13.45
CA SER A 305 -5.85 -6.29 -12.41
C SER A 305 -4.87 -5.93 -11.29
N LEU A 306 -5.38 -5.40 -10.20
CA LEU A 306 -4.58 -5.01 -9.04
C LEU A 306 -4.65 -6.14 -8.00
N ILE A 307 -3.61 -6.97 -7.98
CA ILE A 307 -3.14 -7.56 -6.72
C ILE A 307 -2.33 -6.44 -6.06
N MET A 308 -2.50 -6.19 -4.75
CA MET A 308 -1.77 -5.13 -4.03
C MET A 308 -0.26 -5.40 -4.06
N HIS A 309 0.38 -5.04 -5.17
CA HIS A 309 1.82 -5.02 -5.34
C HIS A 309 2.28 -3.58 -5.15
N GLY A 310 3.22 -3.38 -4.22
CA GLY A 310 4.22 -2.34 -4.43
C GLY A 310 4.89 -2.64 -5.76
N GLY A 311 4.68 -1.78 -6.75
CA GLY A 311 5.20 -2.00 -8.10
C GLY A 311 6.72 -2.06 -8.11
N LEU A 312 7.24 -3.20 -8.57
CA LEU A 312 8.52 -3.31 -9.26
C LEU A 312 8.25 -4.05 -10.58
N ALA A 313 8.47 -3.30 -11.68
CA ALA A 313 8.42 -3.67 -13.10
C ALA A 313 7.13 -4.30 -13.64
#